data_AF-A0A495YDV7-F1
#
_entry.id   AF-A0A495YDV7-F1
#
_cell.length_a   1.000
_cell.length_b   1.000
_cell.length_c   1.000
_cell.angle_alpha   90.00
_cell.angle_beta   90.00
_cell.angle_gamma   90.00
#
_symmetry.space_group_name_H-M   'P 1'
#
loop_
_entity.id
_entity.type
_entity.pdbx_description
1 polymer ?
#
loop_
_entity_poly.entity_id
_entity_poly.type
_entity_poly.pdbx_seq_one_letter_code
_entity_poly.pdbx_strand_id
1 'polypeptide(L)'
;MFRRGLSQYGTGIAIVTTADGERRSAVTVNSFSSLSLDPPLLLWSIDRKSRSFPAFSSCEHFAVNILSSEQIELSRHFSSKIEDKFADVAWQPDPFGSPLLDGCLAHFECDVHARHDGGDHLLLIGRVTRLTRFEGVPLIFSQGQYCIASEPPEVPGDSAEIANAGTGPAGNNLLQLIFDTHHALSEAFDEHRRAEGVSIAVARVLASVHASPGIKVGDVACQTYLGQRDVEDAVTWLAQKALLVRTADGGVRLTDAGLALRQSIRARWIAFEDAQLDGVSSADIAVLMRTLTRLVERTRGQPAAPPAAARQA
;
A
#
# COMPACT_ATOMS: atom_id res chain seq x y z
N MET A 1 -8.30 -16.03 -10.74
CA MET A 1 -8.57 -16.72 -9.46
C MET A 1 -7.30 -16.83 -8.63
N PHE A 2 -6.24 -17.46 -9.14
CA PHE A 2 -4.95 -17.65 -8.44
C PHE A 2 -4.35 -16.37 -7.84
N ARG A 3 -4.14 -15.31 -8.64
CA ARG A 3 -3.56 -14.03 -8.14
C ARG A 3 -4.37 -13.36 -7.03
N ARG A 4 -5.72 -13.44 -7.11
CA ARG A 4 -6.61 -12.91 -6.06
C ARG A 4 -6.51 -13.71 -4.76
N GLY A 5 -6.19 -15.00 -4.86
CA GLY A 5 -5.86 -15.82 -3.69
C GLY A 5 -4.54 -15.40 -3.06
N LEU A 6 -3.49 -15.24 -3.87
CA LEU A 6 -2.18 -14.77 -3.37
C LEU A 6 -2.26 -13.41 -2.69
N SER A 7 -3.09 -12.49 -3.19
CA SER A 7 -3.24 -11.17 -2.60
C SER A 7 -3.91 -11.17 -1.22
N GLN A 8 -4.42 -12.31 -0.72
CA GLN A 8 -4.88 -12.43 0.67
C GLN A 8 -3.71 -12.45 1.67
N TYR A 9 -2.50 -12.81 1.22
CA TYR A 9 -1.30 -12.73 2.02
C TYR A 9 -0.71 -11.31 1.94
N GLY A 10 -0.92 -10.53 3.00
CA GLY A 10 -0.35 -9.19 3.15
C GLY A 10 1.16 -9.24 3.27
N THR A 11 1.85 -8.34 2.58
CA THR A 11 3.33 -8.30 2.53
C THR A 11 3.82 -6.89 2.77
N GLY A 12 5.03 -6.73 3.31
CA GLY A 12 5.75 -5.47 3.18
C GLY A 12 6.16 -5.20 1.74
N ILE A 13 6.58 -3.98 1.45
CA ILE A 13 7.10 -3.60 0.13
C ILE A 13 8.59 -3.29 0.24
N ALA A 14 9.35 -3.79 -0.72
CA ALA A 14 10.76 -3.47 -0.87
C ALA A 14 11.09 -2.97 -2.27
N ILE A 15 12.16 -2.20 -2.40
CA ILE A 15 12.80 -1.93 -3.69
C ILE A 15 14.16 -2.62 -3.68
N VAL A 16 14.36 -3.53 -4.63
CA VAL A 16 15.66 -4.17 -4.83
C VAL A 16 16.44 -3.39 -5.87
N THR A 17 17.70 -3.10 -5.57
CA THR A 17 18.59 -2.31 -6.41
C THR A 17 19.90 -3.07 -6.67
N THR A 18 20.51 -2.81 -7.82
CA THR A 18 21.84 -3.34 -8.19
C THR A 18 22.52 -2.31 -9.09
N ALA A 19 23.86 -2.33 -9.10
CA ALA A 19 24.65 -1.58 -10.06
C ALA A 19 25.61 -2.47 -10.85
N ASP A 20 25.92 -2.05 -12.07
CA ASP A 20 27.00 -2.56 -12.93
C ASP A 20 27.73 -1.33 -13.52
N GLY A 21 28.84 -0.94 -12.88
CA GLY A 21 29.51 0.33 -13.14
C GLY A 21 28.57 1.52 -12.91
N GLU A 22 28.36 2.34 -13.94
CA GLU A 22 27.44 3.49 -13.88
C GLU A 22 25.97 3.12 -14.10
N ARG A 23 25.68 1.89 -14.56
CA ARG A 23 24.31 1.45 -14.84
C ARG A 23 23.66 0.96 -13.56
N ARG A 24 22.51 1.54 -13.22
CA ARG A 24 21.73 1.20 -12.03
C ARG A 24 20.42 0.57 -12.43
N SER A 25 19.99 -0.44 -11.70
CA SER A 25 18.70 -1.08 -11.90
C SER A 25 17.96 -1.20 -10.59
N ALA A 26 16.65 -1.04 -10.65
CA ALA A 26 15.79 -1.16 -9.49
C ALA A 26 14.40 -1.69 -9.86
N VAL A 27 13.84 -2.46 -8.93
CA VAL A 27 12.52 -3.05 -9.07
C VAL A 27 11.81 -3.08 -7.72
N THR A 28 10.58 -2.59 -7.70
CA THR A 28 9.69 -2.76 -6.55
C THR A 28 9.20 -4.20 -6.49
N VAL A 29 9.29 -4.81 -5.31
CA VAL A 29 8.89 -6.19 -5.06
C VAL A 29 8.10 -6.31 -3.77
N ASN A 30 7.19 -7.26 -3.75
CA ASN A 30 6.51 -7.73 -2.54
C ASN A 30 6.67 -9.25 -2.36
N SER A 31 7.60 -9.86 -3.10
CA SER A 31 8.01 -11.27 -3.00
C SER A 31 9.17 -11.50 -2.03
N PHE A 32 9.61 -10.45 -1.34
CA PHE A 32 10.67 -10.51 -0.33
C PHE A 32 10.24 -11.40 0.85
N SER A 33 11.15 -12.25 1.32
CA SER A 33 11.01 -13.01 2.56
C SER A 33 12.36 -13.27 3.21
N SER A 34 12.41 -13.32 4.54
CA SER A 34 13.53 -13.93 5.25
C SER A 34 13.59 -15.43 4.95
N LEU A 35 14.79 -15.99 4.87
CA LEU A 35 15.01 -17.41 4.60
C LEU A 35 15.78 -18.12 5.73
N SER A 36 16.87 -17.51 6.23
CA SER A 36 17.73 -18.10 7.26
C SER A 36 18.32 -17.03 8.16
N LEU A 37 18.58 -17.37 9.42
CA LEU A 37 19.28 -16.51 10.38
C LEU A 37 20.79 -16.75 10.39
N ASP A 38 21.24 -18.01 10.27
CA ASP A 38 22.67 -18.35 10.19
C ASP A 38 22.92 -19.44 9.13
N PRO A 39 23.57 -19.11 7.99
CA PRO A 39 23.96 -17.76 7.59
C PRO A 39 22.71 -16.87 7.38
N PRO A 40 22.85 -15.53 7.47
CA PRO A 40 21.72 -14.61 7.28
C PRO A 40 21.33 -14.55 5.81
N LEU A 41 20.23 -15.22 5.45
CA LEU A 41 19.73 -15.31 4.08
C LEU A 41 18.34 -14.68 3.96
N LEU A 42 18.13 -14.00 2.85
CA LEU A 42 16.82 -13.54 2.37
C LEU A 42 16.59 -14.02 0.94
N LEU A 43 15.35 -13.98 0.49
CA LEU A 43 14.98 -14.29 -0.88
C LEU A 43 13.97 -13.30 -1.44
N TRP A 44 13.96 -13.20 -2.77
CA TRP A 44 12.94 -12.49 -3.54
C TRP A 44 12.91 -13.05 -4.97
N SER A 45 11.92 -12.62 -5.76
CA SER A 45 11.74 -13.10 -7.14
C SER A 45 11.60 -11.97 -8.15
N ILE A 46 12.19 -12.14 -9.33
CA ILE A 46 12.04 -11.21 -10.46
C ILE A 46 11.37 -11.88 -11.67
N ASP A 47 10.39 -11.18 -12.26
CA ASP A 47 9.72 -11.60 -13.51
C ASP A 47 10.74 -11.58 -14.65
N ARG A 48 10.81 -12.67 -15.43
CA ARG A 48 11.70 -12.78 -16.59
C ARG A 48 11.43 -11.74 -17.68
N LYS A 49 10.22 -11.16 -17.69
CA LYS A 49 9.82 -10.09 -18.61
C LYS A 49 10.12 -8.69 -18.07
N SER A 50 10.68 -8.57 -16.87
CA SER A 50 11.09 -7.29 -16.30
C SER A 50 12.20 -6.65 -17.12
N ARG A 51 12.14 -5.32 -17.32
CA ARG A 51 13.25 -4.57 -17.96
C ARG A 51 14.55 -4.65 -17.15
N SER A 52 14.45 -4.83 -15.84
CA SER A 52 15.59 -5.00 -14.94
C SER A 52 16.08 -6.45 -14.85
N PHE A 53 15.38 -7.40 -15.48
CA PHE A 53 15.76 -8.81 -15.45
C PHE A 53 17.23 -9.04 -15.86
N PRO A 54 17.74 -8.47 -16.97
CA PRO A 54 19.13 -8.70 -17.38
C PRO A 54 20.13 -8.31 -16.29
N ALA A 55 19.92 -7.18 -15.60
CA ALA A 55 20.81 -6.71 -14.54
C ALA A 55 20.82 -7.68 -13.34
N PHE A 56 19.65 -8.10 -12.87
CA PHE A 56 19.56 -8.99 -11.72
C PHE A 56 19.93 -10.45 -12.04
N SER A 57 19.74 -10.90 -13.28
CA SER A 57 20.08 -12.27 -13.68
C SER A 57 21.57 -12.58 -13.58
N SER A 58 22.44 -11.57 -13.65
CA SER A 58 23.89 -11.71 -13.60
C SER A 58 24.59 -10.91 -12.51
N CYS A 59 23.88 -10.11 -11.70
CA CYS A 59 24.51 -9.34 -10.61
C CYS A 59 25.25 -10.22 -9.59
N GLU A 60 26.29 -9.70 -8.95
CA GLU A 60 26.94 -10.38 -7.83
C GLU A 60 26.50 -9.80 -6.48
N HIS A 61 26.06 -8.53 -6.49
CA HIS A 61 25.61 -7.81 -5.32
C HIS A 61 24.28 -7.12 -5.60
N PHE A 62 23.44 -6.99 -4.58
CA PHE A 62 22.21 -6.20 -4.62
C PHE A 62 21.88 -5.66 -3.23
N ALA A 63 21.10 -4.59 -3.17
CA ALA A 63 20.55 -4.06 -1.93
C ALA A 63 19.02 -4.18 -1.91
N VAL A 64 18.45 -4.50 -0.75
CA VAL A 64 17.01 -4.51 -0.50
C VAL A 64 16.64 -3.33 0.40
N ASN A 65 15.78 -2.45 -0.10
CA ASN A 65 15.32 -1.25 0.59
C ASN A 65 13.88 -1.45 1.07
N ILE A 66 13.66 -1.62 2.38
CA ILE A 66 12.32 -1.82 2.95
C ILE A 66 11.60 -0.49 3.08
N LEU A 67 10.42 -0.36 2.48
CA LEU A 67 9.72 0.91 2.40
C LEU A 67 8.90 1.23 3.66
N SER A 68 8.93 2.51 4.04
CA SER A 68 8.03 3.07 5.05
C SER A 68 6.68 3.46 4.44
N SER A 69 5.65 3.61 5.27
CA SER A 69 4.28 3.97 4.86
C SER A 69 4.19 5.29 4.09
N GLU A 70 5.20 6.15 4.19
CA GLU A 70 5.28 7.44 3.50
C GLU A 70 5.80 7.31 2.04
N GLN A 71 6.36 6.15 1.67
CA GLN A 71 7.06 5.95 0.40
C GLN A 71 6.20 5.28 -0.69
N ILE A 72 4.89 5.53 -0.69
CA ILE A 72 3.97 5.02 -1.72
C ILE A 72 4.39 5.49 -3.12
N GLU A 73 4.76 6.78 -3.25
CA GLU A 73 5.20 7.32 -4.54
C GLU A 73 6.51 6.67 -5.02
N LEU A 74 7.44 6.39 -4.10
CA LEU A 74 8.69 5.68 -4.42
C LEU A 74 8.41 4.26 -4.92
N SER A 75 7.50 3.53 -4.25
CA SER A 75 7.04 2.21 -4.68
C SER A 75 6.48 2.23 -6.12
N ARG A 76 5.62 3.22 -6.42
CA ARG A 76 5.03 3.39 -7.77
C ARG A 76 6.09 3.75 -8.81
N HIS A 77 6.98 4.69 -8.47
CA HIS A 77 8.06 5.16 -9.33
C HIS A 77 8.93 3.99 -9.81
N PHE A 78 9.40 3.15 -8.89
CA PHE A 78 10.25 2.01 -9.22
C PHE A 78 9.50 0.80 -9.82
N SER A 79 8.16 0.77 -9.71
CA SER A 79 7.29 -0.17 -10.43
C SER A 79 7.02 0.24 -11.89
N SER A 80 7.26 1.51 -12.22
CA SER A 80 6.93 2.08 -13.54
C SER A 80 7.93 1.69 -14.64
N LYS A 81 7.64 2.14 -15.86
CA LYS A 81 8.50 1.97 -17.06
C LYS A 81 9.37 3.19 -17.38
N ILE A 82 9.55 4.12 -16.43
CA ILE A 82 10.45 5.28 -16.58
C ILE A 82 11.87 4.78 -16.91
N GLU A 83 12.56 5.49 -17.81
CA GLU A 83 13.93 5.13 -18.23
C GLU A 83 14.96 5.47 -17.16
N ASP A 84 15.04 6.74 -16.75
CA ASP A 84 15.91 7.16 -15.65
C ASP A 84 15.14 7.18 -14.33
N LYS A 85 15.15 6.05 -13.64
CA LYS A 85 14.47 5.92 -12.34
C LYS A 85 15.20 6.60 -11.19
N PHE A 86 16.45 7.04 -11.38
CA PHE A 86 17.28 7.54 -10.28
C PHE A 86 17.54 9.05 -10.33
N ALA A 87 17.21 9.74 -11.43
CA ALA A 87 17.41 11.18 -11.59
C ALA A 87 16.83 12.03 -10.44
N ASP A 88 15.59 11.75 -10.04
CA ASP A 88 14.84 12.54 -9.05
C ASP A 88 14.67 11.83 -7.70
N VAL A 89 15.52 10.84 -7.41
CA VAL A 89 15.44 10.05 -6.17
C VAL A 89 16.72 10.26 -5.38
N ALA A 90 16.59 10.54 -4.08
CA ALA A 90 17.73 10.60 -3.17
C ALA A 90 18.17 9.18 -2.79
N TRP A 91 19.46 8.89 -2.98
CA TRP A 91 20.06 7.60 -2.64
C TRP A 91 21.58 7.75 -2.44
N GLN A 92 22.17 6.77 -1.77
CA GLN A 92 23.61 6.64 -1.60
C GLN A 92 24.09 5.27 -2.09
N PRO A 93 25.28 5.15 -2.68
CA PRO A 93 25.80 3.84 -3.07
C PRO A 93 26.19 3.02 -1.83
N ASP A 94 25.90 1.72 -1.87
CA ASP A 94 26.59 0.75 -1.02
C ASP A 94 28.07 0.57 -1.49
N PRO A 95 28.91 -0.20 -0.78
CA PRO A 95 30.31 -0.42 -1.18
C PRO A 95 30.51 -1.01 -2.59
N PHE A 96 29.48 -1.64 -3.16
CA PHE A 96 29.47 -2.24 -4.50
C PHE A 96 28.71 -1.39 -5.53
N GLY A 97 28.26 -0.19 -5.13
CA GLY A 97 27.54 0.77 -5.98
C GLY A 97 26.02 0.58 -6.03
N SER A 98 25.44 -0.44 -5.37
CA SER A 98 23.99 -0.64 -5.36
C SER A 98 23.31 0.51 -4.60
N PRO A 99 22.26 1.13 -5.18
CA PRO A 99 21.58 2.25 -4.53
C PRO A 99 20.85 1.89 -3.22
N LEU A 100 21.20 2.56 -2.13
CA LEU A 100 20.48 2.61 -0.86
C LEU A 100 19.58 3.85 -0.84
N LEU A 101 18.27 3.66 -0.83
CA LEU A 101 17.29 4.73 -0.99
C LEU A 101 17.00 5.42 0.36
N ASP A 102 16.91 6.75 0.35
CA ASP A 102 16.66 7.53 1.56
C ASP A 102 15.22 7.34 2.08
N GLY A 103 15.04 7.41 3.40
CA GLY A 103 13.73 7.32 4.06
C GLY A 103 13.15 5.90 4.20
N CYS A 104 13.90 4.88 3.76
CA CYS A 104 13.55 3.47 3.97
C CYS A 104 13.72 3.04 5.43
N LEU A 105 12.97 2.03 5.86
CA LEU A 105 13.03 1.47 7.21
C LEU A 105 14.22 0.55 7.42
N ALA A 106 14.72 -0.07 6.34
CA ALA A 106 15.91 -0.89 6.40
C ALA A 106 16.58 -0.99 5.04
N HIS A 107 17.90 -1.20 5.09
CA HIS A 107 18.75 -1.55 3.97
C HIS A 107 19.43 -2.88 4.27
N PHE A 108 19.25 -3.86 3.39
CA PHE A 108 20.00 -5.11 3.41
C PHE A 108 20.94 -5.15 2.22
N GLU A 109 22.23 -5.09 2.46
CA GLU A 109 23.26 -5.28 1.42
C GLU A 109 23.60 -6.76 1.33
N CYS A 110 23.55 -7.29 0.11
CA CYS A 110 23.59 -8.73 -0.11
C CYS A 110 24.61 -9.12 -1.17
N ASP A 111 25.36 -10.17 -0.88
CA ASP A 111 26.01 -10.99 -1.91
C ASP A 111 24.97 -11.97 -2.47
N VAL A 112 24.94 -12.20 -3.77
CA VAL A 112 24.10 -13.26 -4.33
C VAL A 112 24.62 -14.62 -3.90
N HIS A 113 23.83 -15.31 -3.09
CA HIS A 113 24.14 -16.65 -2.58
C HIS A 113 23.76 -17.74 -3.58
N ALA A 114 22.56 -17.65 -4.16
CA ALA A 114 22.07 -18.62 -5.12
C ALA A 114 20.96 -18.04 -6.01
N ARG A 115 20.73 -18.72 -7.14
CA ARG A 115 19.65 -18.44 -8.09
C ARG A 115 18.91 -19.73 -8.41
N HIS A 116 17.59 -19.68 -8.44
CA HIS A 116 16.76 -20.84 -8.77
C HIS A 116 15.65 -20.48 -9.75
N ASP A 117 15.34 -21.40 -10.66
CA ASP A 117 14.19 -21.25 -11.54
C ASP A 117 12.89 -21.36 -10.73
N GLY A 118 12.03 -20.34 -10.87
CA GLY A 118 10.72 -20.25 -10.21
C GLY A 118 9.58 -20.16 -11.22
N GLY A 119 9.64 -20.95 -12.30
CA GLY A 119 8.72 -20.85 -13.42
C GLY A 119 8.96 -19.60 -14.27
N ASP A 120 7.99 -18.70 -14.34
CA ASP A 120 8.10 -17.42 -15.07
C ASP A 120 8.95 -16.36 -14.33
N HIS A 121 9.42 -16.68 -13.12
CA HIS A 121 10.33 -15.85 -12.33
C HIS A 121 11.69 -16.53 -12.13
N LEU A 122 12.69 -15.71 -11.79
CA LEU A 122 13.95 -16.15 -11.21
C LEU A 122 13.94 -15.80 -9.72
N LEU A 123 14.20 -16.79 -8.87
CA LEU A 123 14.41 -16.60 -7.44
C LEU A 123 15.87 -16.21 -7.20
N LEU A 124 16.09 -15.14 -6.44
CA LEU A 124 17.41 -14.75 -5.95
C LEU A 124 17.44 -14.95 -4.44
N ILE A 125 18.47 -15.64 -3.97
CA ILE A 125 18.80 -15.77 -2.54
C ILE A 125 20.02 -14.90 -2.28
N GLY A 126 19.89 -13.96 -1.36
CA GLY A 126 20.96 -13.06 -0.94
C GLY A 126 21.49 -13.42 0.44
N ARG A 127 22.82 -13.44 0.60
CA ARG A 127 23.46 -13.47 1.91
C ARG A 127 23.69 -12.04 2.37
N VAL A 128 23.09 -11.67 3.50
CA VAL A 128 23.21 -10.32 4.05
C VAL A 128 24.62 -10.12 4.59
N THR A 129 25.31 -9.11 4.08
CA THR A 129 26.66 -8.70 4.51
C THR A 129 26.61 -7.47 5.41
N ARG A 130 25.64 -6.57 5.20
CA ARG A 130 25.39 -5.41 6.05
C ARG A 130 23.90 -5.15 6.16
N LEU A 131 23.47 -4.72 7.35
CA LEU A 131 22.09 -4.34 7.66
C LEU A 131 22.09 -3.00 8.38
N THR A 132 21.33 -2.05 7.84
CA THR A 132 20.99 -0.78 8.50
C THR A 132 19.49 -0.73 8.71
N ARG A 133 19.03 -0.29 9.88
CA ARG A 133 17.59 -0.15 10.21
C ARG A 133 17.27 1.22 10.78
N PHE A 134 16.04 1.65 10.57
CA PHE A 134 15.48 2.92 11.01
C PHE A 134 14.08 2.71 11.61
N GLU A 135 13.61 3.68 12.37
CA GLU A 135 12.26 3.67 12.94
C GLU A 135 11.21 4.11 11.91
N GLY A 136 9.96 3.67 12.10
CA GLY A 136 8.81 4.07 11.28
C GLY A 136 7.81 2.95 11.08
N VAL A 137 6.75 3.23 10.34
CA VAL A 137 5.66 2.28 10.06
C VAL A 137 5.88 1.66 8.68
N PRO A 138 5.80 0.32 8.52
CA PRO A 138 6.03 -0.33 7.22
C PRO A 138 4.91 -0.06 6.24
N LEU A 139 5.27 0.11 4.96
CA LEU A 139 4.30 0.08 3.87
C LEU A 139 3.88 -1.36 3.58
N ILE A 140 2.58 -1.62 3.68
CA ILE A 140 1.99 -2.93 3.44
C ILE A 140 1.29 -2.95 2.09
N PHE A 141 1.36 -4.07 1.40
CA PHE A 141 0.55 -4.38 0.22
C PHE A 141 -0.32 -5.60 0.49
N SER A 142 -1.64 -5.43 0.37
CA SER A 142 -2.60 -6.51 0.53
C SER A 142 -3.80 -6.28 -0.38
N GLN A 143 -4.34 -7.35 -0.96
CA GLN A 143 -5.53 -7.32 -1.82
C GLN A 143 -5.48 -6.30 -2.98
N GLY A 144 -4.27 -6.02 -3.49
CA GLY A 144 -4.04 -5.05 -4.57
C GLY A 144 -3.98 -3.59 -4.12
N GLN A 145 -3.84 -3.35 -2.81
CA GLN A 145 -3.89 -2.03 -2.19
C GLN A 145 -2.69 -1.78 -1.28
N TYR A 146 -2.26 -0.52 -1.22
CA TYR A 146 -1.37 -0.06 -0.17
C TYR A 146 -2.17 0.08 1.14
N CYS A 147 -1.60 -0.44 2.21
CA CYS A 147 -2.12 -0.42 3.57
C CYS A 147 -1.03 0.08 4.52
N ILE A 148 -1.46 0.53 5.69
CA ILE A 148 -0.57 0.89 6.80
C ILE A 148 -0.79 -0.15 7.89
N ALA A 149 0.30 -0.67 8.45
CA ALA A 149 0.21 -1.53 9.63
C ALA A 149 -0.39 -0.71 10.78
N SER A 150 -1.51 -1.17 11.31
CA SER A 150 -2.12 -0.61 12.52
C SER A 150 -1.93 -1.60 13.65
N GLU A 151 -1.76 -1.07 14.86
CA GLU A 151 -1.81 -1.90 16.05
C GLU A 151 -3.21 -2.51 16.14
N PRO A 152 -3.32 -3.83 16.36
CA PRO A 152 -4.62 -4.43 16.61
C PRO A 152 -5.21 -3.78 17.87
N PRO A 153 -6.55 -3.65 17.96
CA PRO A 153 -7.18 -3.26 19.21
C PRO A 153 -6.72 -4.23 20.31
N GLU A 154 -6.52 -3.72 21.54
CA GLU A 154 -6.27 -4.58 22.68
C GLU A 154 -7.37 -5.64 22.72
N VAL A 155 -7.01 -6.90 22.48
CA VAL A 155 -7.94 -8.01 22.63
C VAL A 155 -8.32 -7.99 24.11
N PRO A 156 -9.62 -7.87 24.47
CA PRO A 156 -10.02 -8.08 25.84
C PRO A 156 -9.68 -9.54 26.16
N GLY A 157 -8.50 -9.76 26.74
CA GLY A 157 -8.18 -11.05 27.35
C GLY A 157 -9.24 -11.35 28.39
N ASP A 158 -9.46 -12.63 28.71
CA ASP A 158 -10.33 -13.11 29.80
C ASP A 158 -10.10 -12.33 31.11
N SER A 159 -10.72 -11.17 31.20
CA SER A 159 -10.59 -10.20 32.28
C SER A 159 -11.98 -9.90 32.80
N ALA A 160 -12.71 -10.99 33.07
CA ALA A 160 -13.77 -11.01 34.06
C ALA A 160 -13.30 -10.50 35.44
N GLU A 161 -11.99 -10.25 35.64
CA GLU A 161 -11.41 -9.69 36.86
C GLU A 161 -11.00 -8.19 36.77
N ILE A 162 -11.00 -7.53 35.60
CA ILE A 162 -10.69 -6.08 35.50
C ILE A 162 -11.96 -5.21 35.61
N ALA A 163 -13.14 -5.82 35.70
CA ALA A 163 -14.39 -5.10 35.95
C ALA A 163 -14.49 -4.44 37.35
N ASN A 164 -13.47 -4.58 38.21
CA ASN A 164 -13.52 -4.10 39.59
C ASN A 164 -12.32 -3.24 40.05
N ALA A 165 -11.68 -2.51 39.13
CA ALA A 165 -10.72 -1.48 39.51
C ALA A 165 -10.85 -0.22 38.66
N GLY A 166 -11.64 0.74 39.15
CA GLY A 166 -11.38 2.16 38.96
C GLY A 166 -11.97 2.81 37.70
N THR A 167 -13.13 3.44 37.87
CA THR A 167 -13.57 4.58 37.06
C THR A 167 -12.51 5.70 37.07
N GLY A 168 -11.81 5.91 35.95
CA GLY A 168 -10.89 7.02 35.67
C GLY A 168 -10.60 7.14 34.16
N PRO A 169 -10.18 8.31 33.63
CA PRO A 169 -10.38 8.74 32.24
C PRO A 169 -9.44 8.10 31.19
N ALA A 170 -9.00 6.87 31.42
CA ALA A 170 -8.03 6.16 30.57
C ALA A 170 -8.65 5.06 29.69
N GLY A 171 -9.98 4.91 29.68
CA GLY A 171 -10.64 3.75 29.04
C GLY A 171 -11.15 3.95 27.61
N ASN A 172 -11.09 5.15 27.03
CA ASN A 172 -11.53 5.42 25.66
C ASN A 172 -10.79 6.66 25.11
N ASN A 173 -9.62 6.45 24.50
CA ASN A 173 -8.96 7.51 23.75
C ASN A 173 -9.78 7.81 22.48
N LEU A 174 -10.04 9.08 22.18
CA LEU A 174 -10.75 9.52 20.97
C LEU A 174 -10.16 8.88 19.69
N LEU A 175 -8.84 8.74 19.62
CA LEU A 175 -8.16 8.11 18.49
C LEU A 175 -8.49 6.62 18.38
N GLN A 176 -8.57 5.92 19.52
CA GLN A 176 -8.93 4.50 19.57
C GLN A 176 -10.38 4.29 19.13
N LEU A 177 -11.31 5.12 19.64
CA LEU A 177 -12.71 5.07 19.22
C LEU A 177 -12.89 5.34 17.72
N ILE A 178 -12.15 6.30 17.15
CA ILE A 178 -12.17 6.56 15.70
C ILE A 178 -11.68 5.33 14.93
N PHE A 179 -10.59 4.71 15.40
CA PHE A 179 -10.01 3.53 14.77
C PHE A 179 -10.94 2.32 14.81
N ASP A 180 -11.46 1.97 15.98
CA ASP A 180 -12.35 0.83 16.18
C ASP A 180 -13.67 1.00 15.39
N THR A 181 -14.24 2.21 15.42
CA THR A 181 -15.45 2.54 14.66
C THR A 181 -15.19 2.44 13.16
N HIS A 182 -14.07 2.97 12.68
CA HIS A 182 -13.70 2.87 11.27
C HIS A 182 -13.57 1.41 10.83
N HIS A 183 -12.92 0.57 11.64
CA HIS A 183 -12.75 -0.85 11.33
C HIS A 183 -14.10 -1.58 11.28
N ALA A 184 -14.92 -1.45 12.32
CA ALA A 184 -16.22 -2.12 12.41
C ALA A 184 -17.17 -1.73 11.27
N LEU A 185 -17.27 -0.43 10.95
CA LEU A 185 -18.09 0.05 9.84
C LEU A 185 -17.56 -0.39 8.48
N SER A 186 -16.23 -0.40 8.29
CA SER A 186 -15.63 -0.84 7.02
C SER A 186 -15.90 -2.31 6.76
N GLU A 187 -15.83 -3.16 7.78
CA GLU A 187 -16.10 -4.59 7.68
C GLU A 187 -17.58 -4.87 7.37
N ALA A 188 -18.50 -4.24 8.11
CA ALA A 188 -19.94 -4.39 7.90
C ALA A 188 -20.41 -3.88 6.52
N PHE A 189 -19.77 -2.84 5.99
CA PHE A 189 -20.06 -2.37 4.62
C PHE A 189 -19.48 -3.29 3.54
N ASP A 190 -18.41 -4.02 3.84
CA ASP A 190 -17.73 -4.87 2.86
C ASP A 190 -18.63 -6.01 2.35
N GLU A 191 -19.58 -6.47 3.17
CA GLU A 191 -20.63 -7.43 2.80
C GLU A 191 -21.59 -6.86 1.73
N HIS A 192 -22.04 -5.63 1.92
CA HIS A 192 -22.91 -4.91 0.97
C HIS A 192 -22.20 -4.64 -0.36
N ARG A 193 -20.90 -4.35 -0.32
CA ARG A 193 -20.07 -4.17 -1.53
C ARG A 193 -19.90 -5.48 -2.31
N ARG A 194 -19.71 -6.62 -1.62
CA ARG A 194 -19.61 -7.95 -2.24
C ARG A 194 -20.91 -8.40 -2.90
N ALA A 195 -22.07 -8.04 -2.34
CA ALA A 195 -23.38 -8.35 -2.91
C ALA A 195 -23.58 -7.81 -4.33
N GLU A 196 -22.88 -6.72 -4.69
CA GLU A 196 -22.89 -6.13 -6.04
C GLU A 196 -21.88 -6.75 -7.02
N GLY A 197 -21.09 -7.71 -6.56
CA GLY A 197 -20.03 -8.33 -7.37
C GLY A 197 -18.84 -7.39 -7.66
N VAL A 198 -18.72 -6.28 -6.92
CA VAL A 198 -17.71 -5.25 -7.12
C VAL A 198 -16.58 -5.39 -6.09
N SER A 199 -15.33 -5.51 -6.54
CA SER A 199 -14.18 -5.49 -5.63
C SER A 199 -13.88 -4.07 -5.12
N ILE A 200 -13.15 -3.94 -4.01
CA ILE A 200 -12.80 -2.64 -3.44
C ILE A 200 -11.96 -1.80 -4.41
N ALA A 201 -11.12 -2.48 -5.21
CA ALA A 201 -10.37 -1.86 -6.29
C ALA A 201 -11.31 -1.26 -7.36
N VAL A 202 -12.31 -2.02 -7.81
CA VAL A 202 -13.29 -1.52 -8.80
C VAL A 202 -14.11 -0.35 -8.24
N ALA A 203 -14.54 -0.43 -6.97
CA ALA A 203 -15.29 0.66 -6.33
C ALA A 203 -14.47 1.96 -6.22
N ARG A 204 -13.18 1.87 -5.86
CA ARG A 204 -12.27 3.03 -5.79
C ARG A 204 -11.98 3.61 -7.17
N VAL A 205 -11.75 2.76 -8.19
CA VAL A 205 -11.60 3.22 -9.58
C VAL A 205 -12.86 3.92 -10.07
N LEU A 206 -14.05 3.36 -9.83
CA LEU A 206 -15.33 4.00 -10.15
C LEU A 206 -15.47 5.37 -9.47
N ALA A 207 -15.08 5.48 -8.20
CA ALA A 207 -15.14 6.74 -7.47
C ALA A 207 -14.15 7.80 -8.00
N SER A 208 -12.90 7.42 -8.30
CA SER A 208 -11.88 8.32 -8.84
C SER A 208 -12.23 8.80 -10.25
N VAL A 209 -12.66 7.91 -11.16
CA VAL A 209 -13.07 8.28 -12.52
C VAL A 209 -14.32 9.16 -12.52
N HIS A 210 -15.24 8.96 -11.57
CA HIS A 210 -16.39 9.84 -11.42
C HIS A 210 -16.00 11.25 -10.94
N ALA A 211 -15.07 11.35 -9.99
CA ALA A 211 -14.59 12.62 -9.45
C ALA A 211 -13.74 13.41 -10.45
N SER A 212 -13.05 12.73 -11.37
CA SER A 212 -12.21 13.34 -12.39
C SER A 212 -12.43 12.66 -13.75
N PRO A 213 -13.49 13.04 -14.50
CA PRO A 213 -13.74 12.49 -15.82
C PRO A 213 -12.57 12.77 -16.78
N GLY A 214 -12.07 11.74 -17.47
CA GLY A 214 -10.91 11.87 -18.37
C GLY A 214 -9.56 11.64 -17.68
N ILE A 215 -9.54 11.29 -16.39
CA ILE A 215 -8.32 10.92 -15.67
C ILE A 215 -7.57 9.79 -16.40
N LYS A 216 -6.23 9.85 -16.43
CA LYS A 216 -5.42 8.77 -16.99
C LYS A 216 -5.31 7.62 -15.99
N VAL A 217 -5.22 6.40 -16.50
CA VAL A 217 -5.17 5.18 -15.67
C VAL A 217 -4.01 5.21 -14.66
N GLY A 218 -2.86 5.80 -15.03
CA GLY A 218 -1.74 6.02 -14.11
C GLY A 218 -2.10 6.91 -12.92
N ASP A 219 -2.83 8.00 -13.16
CA ASP A 219 -3.22 8.97 -12.14
C ASP A 219 -4.31 8.41 -11.21
N VAL A 220 -5.17 7.51 -11.71
CA VAL A 220 -6.14 6.78 -10.89
C VAL A 220 -5.42 5.94 -9.82
N ALA A 221 -4.31 5.29 -10.18
CA ALA A 221 -3.53 4.52 -9.20
C ALA A 221 -3.03 5.43 -8.08
N CYS A 222 -2.56 6.65 -8.42
CA CYS A 222 -2.10 7.64 -7.46
C CYS A 222 -3.18 8.01 -6.43
N GLN A 223 -4.39 8.33 -6.90
CA GLN A 223 -5.49 8.79 -6.05
C GLN A 223 -6.16 7.68 -5.21
N THR A 224 -6.08 6.42 -5.64
CA THR A 224 -6.85 5.32 -5.04
C THR A 224 -6.04 4.43 -4.10
N TYR A 225 -4.73 4.67 -4.00
CA TYR A 225 -3.80 3.81 -3.25
C TYR A 225 -3.82 2.35 -3.73
N LEU A 226 -4.19 2.12 -5.00
CA LEU A 226 -4.17 0.80 -5.64
C LEU A 226 -2.86 0.59 -6.40
N GLY A 227 -2.47 -0.67 -6.54
CA GLY A 227 -1.40 -1.07 -7.45
C GLY A 227 -1.79 -0.82 -8.91
N GLN A 228 -0.83 -0.42 -9.76
CA GLN A 228 -1.10 -0.05 -11.16
C GLN A 228 -1.74 -1.19 -11.97
N ARG A 229 -1.34 -2.45 -11.73
CA ARG A 229 -1.97 -3.63 -12.37
C ARG A 229 -3.40 -3.85 -11.89
N ASP A 230 -3.70 -3.60 -10.61
CA ASP A 230 -5.06 -3.78 -10.08
C ASP A 230 -6.01 -2.69 -10.59
N VAL A 231 -5.50 -1.47 -10.79
CA VAL A 231 -6.24 -0.42 -11.52
C VAL A 231 -6.49 -0.85 -12.96
N GLU A 232 -5.47 -1.33 -13.67
CA GLU A 232 -5.63 -1.74 -15.08
C GLU A 232 -6.64 -2.90 -15.23
N ASP A 233 -6.61 -3.87 -14.32
CA ASP A 233 -7.57 -4.97 -14.28
C ASP A 233 -8.98 -4.50 -13.94
N ALA A 234 -9.12 -3.57 -12.98
CA ALA A 234 -10.41 -2.96 -12.64
C ALA A 234 -10.99 -2.16 -13.82
N VAL A 235 -10.16 -1.34 -14.50
CA VAL A 235 -10.55 -0.60 -15.70
C VAL A 235 -10.97 -1.54 -16.83
N THR A 236 -10.21 -2.63 -17.04
CA THR A 236 -10.52 -3.64 -18.05
C THR A 236 -11.86 -4.32 -17.76
N TRP A 237 -12.10 -4.70 -16.50
CA TRP A 237 -13.37 -5.30 -16.07
C TRP A 237 -14.55 -4.34 -16.26
N LEU A 238 -14.38 -3.06 -15.90
CA LEU A 238 -15.41 -2.03 -16.09
C LEU A 238 -15.72 -1.79 -17.57
N ALA A 239 -14.69 -1.75 -18.41
CA ALA A 239 -14.84 -1.59 -19.85
C ALA A 239 -15.57 -2.79 -20.50
N GLN A 240 -15.23 -4.02 -20.11
CA GLN A 240 -15.90 -5.23 -20.58
C GLN A 240 -17.40 -5.25 -20.25
N LYS A 241 -17.79 -4.66 -19.12
CA LYS A 241 -19.20 -4.51 -18.72
C LYS A 241 -19.88 -3.27 -19.28
N ALA A 242 -19.22 -2.53 -20.18
CA ALA A 242 -19.70 -1.27 -20.74
C ALA A 242 -20.04 -0.21 -19.67
N LEU A 243 -19.39 -0.28 -18.50
CA LEU A 243 -19.54 0.68 -17.39
C LEU A 243 -18.55 1.86 -17.52
N LEU A 244 -17.52 1.70 -18.35
CA LEU A 244 -16.48 2.68 -18.56
C LEU A 244 -16.01 2.62 -20.01
N VAL A 245 -15.61 3.77 -20.56
CA VAL A 245 -14.96 3.89 -21.88
C VAL A 245 -13.60 4.53 -21.73
N ARG A 246 -12.65 4.09 -22.57
CA ARG A 246 -11.36 4.77 -22.75
C ARG A 246 -11.56 5.91 -23.75
N THR A 247 -11.04 7.09 -23.43
CA THR A 247 -11.09 8.26 -24.30
C THR A 247 -9.90 8.27 -25.27
N ALA A 248 -10.02 9.01 -26.38
CA ALA A 248 -9.02 9.02 -27.45
C ALA A 248 -7.64 9.58 -27.00
N ASP A 249 -7.62 10.38 -25.94
CA ASP A 249 -6.45 10.96 -25.28
C ASP A 249 -5.81 10.02 -24.22
N GLY A 250 -6.29 8.77 -24.11
CA GLY A 250 -5.77 7.78 -23.16
C GLY A 250 -6.34 7.90 -21.75
N GLY A 251 -7.33 8.77 -21.53
CA GLY A 251 -8.10 8.86 -20.29
C GLY A 251 -9.21 7.80 -20.17
N VAL A 252 -9.94 7.85 -19.06
CA VAL A 252 -11.12 7.01 -18.82
C VAL A 252 -12.32 7.83 -18.35
N ARG A 253 -13.52 7.39 -18.74
CA ARG A 253 -14.82 8.03 -18.43
C ARG A 253 -15.87 6.97 -18.14
N LEU A 254 -16.73 7.22 -17.15
CA LEU A 254 -17.89 6.37 -16.90
C LEU A 254 -18.95 6.54 -18.00
N THR A 255 -19.61 5.43 -18.37
CA THR A 255 -20.84 5.46 -19.17
C THR A 255 -22.03 5.78 -18.27
N ASP A 256 -23.22 5.99 -18.86
CA ASP A 256 -24.46 6.17 -18.08
C ASP A 256 -24.73 4.96 -17.18
N ALA A 257 -24.45 3.75 -17.66
CA ALA A 257 -24.52 2.53 -16.85
C ALA A 257 -23.50 2.52 -15.70
N GLY A 258 -22.28 3.01 -15.94
CA GLY A 258 -21.26 3.18 -14.89
C GLY A 258 -21.65 4.21 -13.83
N LEU A 259 -22.24 5.33 -14.26
CA LEU A 259 -22.78 6.36 -13.36
C LEU A 259 -23.92 5.80 -12.52
N ALA A 260 -24.84 5.05 -13.13
CA ALA A 260 -25.94 4.38 -12.41
C ALA A 260 -25.41 3.39 -11.36
N LEU A 261 -24.41 2.56 -11.70
CA LEU A 261 -23.77 1.67 -10.74
C LEU A 261 -23.11 2.45 -9.59
N ARG A 262 -22.39 3.53 -9.90
CA ARG A 262 -21.74 4.38 -8.88
C ARG A 262 -22.76 5.03 -7.94
N GLN A 263 -23.89 5.50 -8.49
CA GLN A 263 -25.00 6.05 -7.73
C GLN A 263 -25.65 4.99 -6.85
N SER A 264 -25.86 3.78 -7.37
CA SER A 264 -26.41 2.67 -6.60
C SER A 264 -25.51 2.27 -5.42
N ILE A 265 -24.17 2.21 -5.62
CA ILE A 265 -23.20 2.02 -4.54
C ILE A 265 -23.25 3.18 -3.53
N ARG A 266 -23.38 4.44 -3.99
CA ARG A 266 -23.51 5.60 -3.10
C ARG A 266 -24.78 5.55 -2.26
N ALA A 267 -25.91 5.22 -2.87
CA ALA A 267 -27.20 5.14 -2.21
C ALA A 267 -27.18 4.07 -1.10
N ARG A 268 -26.55 2.92 -1.36
CA ARG A 268 -26.33 1.90 -0.34
C ARG A 268 -25.39 2.34 0.77
N TRP A 269 -24.33 3.09 0.45
CA TRP A 269 -23.46 3.68 1.48
C TRP A 269 -24.27 4.60 2.40
N ILE A 270 -25.07 5.51 1.82
CA ILE A 270 -25.91 6.44 2.59
C ILE A 270 -26.93 5.67 3.43
N ALA A 271 -27.65 4.71 2.84
CA ALA A 271 -28.63 3.91 3.58
C ALA A 271 -27.99 3.08 4.71
N PHE A 272 -26.78 2.56 4.49
CA PHE A 272 -26.03 1.86 5.52
C PHE A 272 -25.61 2.83 6.64
N GLU A 273 -25.04 3.99 6.28
CA GLU A 273 -24.65 5.03 7.24
C GLU A 273 -25.84 5.52 8.06
N ASP A 274 -26.98 5.81 7.42
CA ASP A 274 -28.23 6.19 8.09
C ASP A 274 -28.70 5.10 9.06
N ALA A 275 -28.60 3.82 8.67
CA ALA A 275 -28.96 2.70 9.54
C ALA A 275 -28.00 2.54 10.73
N GLN A 276 -26.70 2.80 10.55
CA GLN A 276 -25.71 2.74 11.64
C GLN A 276 -25.81 3.95 12.59
N LEU A 277 -26.32 5.08 12.09
CA LEU A 277 -26.53 6.30 12.86
C LEU A 277 -27.96 6.43 13.40
N ASP A 278 -28.80 5.40 13.21
CA ASP A 278 -30.17 5.40 13.73
C ASP A 278 -30.16 5.58 15.25
N GLY A 279 -30.98 6.52 15.74
CA GLY A 279 -31.03 6.91 17.15
C GLY A 279 -29.94 7.91 17.60
N VAL A 280 -28.99 8.30 16.75
CA VAL A 280 -28.02 9.38 17.06
C VAL A 280 -28.60 10.74 16.64
N SER A 281 -28.48 11.74 17.52
CA SER A 281 -29.03 13.07 17.21
C SER A 281 -28.27 13.75 16.07
N SER A 282 -29.00 14.45 15.19
CA SER A 282 -28.40 15.21 14.08
C SER A 282 -27.45 16.33 14.58
N ALA A 283 -27.70 16.86 15.78
CA ALA A 283 -26.82 17.83 16.42
C ALA A 283 -25.47 17.20 16.79
N ASP A 284 -25.47 15.99 17.36
CA ASP A 284 -24.25 15.27 17.74
C ASP A 284 -23.45 14.84 16.51
N ILE A 285 -24.12 14.33 15.47
CA ILE A 285 -23.48 14.01 14.18
C ILE A 285 -22.79 15.26 13.61
N ALA A 286 -23.48 16.40 13.61
CA ALA A 286 -22.91 17.65 13.12
C ALA A 286 -21.70 18.12 13.95
N VAL A 287 -21.71 17.92 15.27
CA VAL A 287 -20.56 18.21 16.15
C VAL A 287 -19.39 17.29 15.82
N LEU A 288 -19.63 15.98 15.67
CA LEU A 288 -18.62 14.99 15.32
C LEU A 288 -17.96 15.31 13.98
N MET A 289 -18.76 15.54 12.93
CA MET A 289 -18.26 15.90 11.61
C MET A 289 -17.37 17.14 11.66
N ARG A 290 -17.83 18.23 12.29
CA ARG A 290 -17.03 19.46 12.43
C ARG A 290 -15.71 19.21 13.16
N THR A 291 -15.73 18.37 14.19
CA THR A 291 -14.54 18.05 14.99
C THR A 291 -13.53 17.26 14.17
N LEU A 292 -13.98 16.19 13.49
CA LEU A 292 -13.12 15.38 12.62
C LEU A 292 -12.56 16.18 11.45
N THR A 293 -13.36 17.04 10.79
CA THR A 293 -12.88 17.93 9.72
C THR A 293 -11.74 18.83 10.19
N ARG A 294 -11.90 19.48 11.36
CA ARG A 294 -10.85 20.33 11.94
C ARG A 294 -9.58 19.56 12.28
N LEU A 295 -9.70 18.32 12.76
CA LEU A 295 -8.56 17.45 13.04
C LEU A 295 -7.81 17.11 11.75
N VAL A 296 -8.51 16.70 10.70
CA VAL A 296 -7.91 16.39 9.38
C VAL A 296 -7.19 17.62 8.80
N GLU A 297 -7.80 18.81 8.86
CA GLU A 297 -7.20 20.05 8.38
C GLU A 297 -5.91 20.41 9.12
N ARG A 298 -5.89 20.26 10.45
CA ARG A 298 -4.69 20.51 11.27
C ARG A 298 -3.56 19.55 10.95
N THR A 299 -3.86 18.25 10.81
CA THR A 299 -2.83 17.23 10.57
C THR A 299 -2.24 17.31 9.16
N ARG A 300 -3.06 17.65 8.15
CA ARG A 300 -2.58 17.83 6.76
C ARG A 300 -1.83 19.15 6.55
N GLY A 301 -2.01 20.13 7.44
CA GLY A 301 -1.37 21.45 7.36
C GLY A 301 -0.04 21.58 8.12
N GLN A 302 0.39 20.57 8.88
CA GLN A 302 1.67 20.58 9.58
C GLN A 302 2.78 19.97 8.71
N PRO A 303 3.91 20.68 8.47
CA PRO A 303 5.08 20.06 7.84
C PRO A 303 5.60 18.94 8.74
N ALA A 304 6.02 17.81 8.14
CA ALA A 304 6.61 16.69 8.85
C ALA A 304 7.76 17.19 9.75
N ALA A 305 7.66 16.91 11.06
CA ALA A 305 8.75 17.22 11.97
C ALA A 305 9.99 16.43 11.53
N PRO A 306 11.18 17.06 11.47
CA PRO A 306 12.39 16.35 11.07
C PRO A 306 12.64 15.18 12.03
N PRO A 307 13.11 14.02 11.53
CA PRO A 307 13.34 12.85 12.37
C PRO A 307 14.31 13.21 13.50
N ALA A 308 13.94 12.81 14.72
CA ALA A 308 14.76 13.04 15.90
C ALA A 308 16.14 12.40 15.70
N ALA A 309 17.19 13.22 15.87
CA ALA A 309 18.56 12.79 15.70
C ALA A 309 18.85 11.52 16.53
N ALA A 310 19.39 10.51 15.84
CA ALA A 310 19.77 9.23 16.41
C ALA A 310 20.59 9.41 17.70
N ARG A 311 20.10 8.83 18.81
CA ARG A 311 20.93 8.61 20.00
C ARG A 311 21.90 7.47 19.67
N GLN A 312 23.17 7.83 19.48
CA GLN A 312 24.27 6.87 19.41
C GLN A 312 24.35 6.07 20.72
N ALA A 313 24.30 4.75 20.60
CA ALA A 313 24.82 3.79 21.57
C ALA A 313 25.56 2.70 20.78
#